data_AF-A0AA50TN17-F1
#
_entry.id   AF-A0AA50TN17-F1
#
_cell.length_a   1.000
_cell.length_b   1.000
_cell.length_c   1.000
_cell.angle_alpha   90.00
_cell.angle_beta   90.00
_cell.angle_gamma   90.00
#
_symmetry.space_group_name_H-M   'P 1'
#
loop_
_entity.id
_entity.type
_entity.pdbx_description
1 polymer ?
#
loop_
_entity_poly.entity_id
_entity_poly.type
_entity_poly.pdbx_seq_one_letter_code
_entity_poly.pdbx_strand_id
1 'polypeptide(L)' 'AGLLSSFGELQYCLSDKPELREFEPKTTGEQKYPITEYQPIYFVANSFEDAKEK' A
#
# COMPACT_ATOMS: atom_id res chain seq x y z
N ALA A 1 1.13 9.52 1.16
CA ALA A 1 2.27 10.43 0.86
C ALA A 1 3.65 9.79 1.07
N GLY A 2 3.82 8.75 1.90
CA GLY A 2 5.13 8.13 2.17
C GLY A 2 5.87 7.61 0.93
N LEU A 3 5.20 6.83 0.07
CA LEU A 3 5.78 6.27 -1.17
C LEU A 3 6.39 7.32 -2.12
N LEU A 4 5.73 8.45 -2.32
CA LEU A 4 6.20 9.50 -3.24
C LEU A 4 7.31 10.37 -2.63
N SER A 5 7.51 10.28 -1.31
CA SER A 5 8.57 10.99 -0.58
C SER A 5 9.79 10.11 -0.30
N SER A 6 9.69 8.79 -0.51
CA SER A 6 10.75 7.81 -0.29
C SER A 6 11.16 7.15 -1.62
N PHE A 7 12.29 7.58 -2.19
CA PHE A 7 12.85 6.98 -3.42
C PHE A 7 13.06 5.45 -3.27
N GLY A 8 13.47 4.99 -2.09
CA GLY A 8 13.64 3.56 -1.81
C GLY A 8 12.34 2.77 -1.81
N GLU A 9 11.24 3.33 -1.29
CA GLU A 9 9.92 2.69 -1.32
C GLU A 9 9.34 2.63 -2.73
N LEU A 10 9.57 3.66 -3.56
CA LEU A 10 9.14 3.67 -4.95
C LEU A 10 9.84 2.57 -5.77
N GLN A 11 11.15 2.40 -5.59
CA GLN A 11 11.85 1.28 -6.21
C GLN A 11 11.34 -0.05 -5.64
N TYR A 12 11.14 -0.15 -4.33
CA TYR A 12 10.70 -1.37 -3.67
C TYR A 12 9.31 -1.83 -4.13
N CYS A 13 8.33 -0.91 -4.30
CA CYS A 13 7.00 -1.25 -4.79
C CYS A 13 6.97 -1.71 -6.25
N LEU A 14 7.98 -1.33 -7.04
CA LEU A 14 8.17 -1.78 -8.43
C LEU A 14 9.09 -3.00 -8.55
N SER A 15 9.65 -3.50 -7.43
CA SER A 15 10.63 -4.59 -7.41
C SER A 15 10.04 -5.99 -7.24
N ASP A 16 8.70 -6.15 -7.23
CA ASP A 16 7.99 -7.42 -6.98
C ASP A 16 8.23 -8.03 -5.57
N LYS A 17 8.96 -7.32 -4.70
CA LYS A 17 9.22 -7.73 -3.30
C LYS A 17 7.98 -7.68 -2.41
N PRO A 18 7.12 -6.66 -2.50
CA PRO A 18 5.93 -6.59 -1.66
C PRO A 18 4.72 -7.23 -2.32
N GLU A 19 3.79 -7.69 -1.48
CA GLU A 19 2.53 -8.24 -1.95
C GLU A 19 1.54 -7.12 -2.30
N LEU A 20 1.09 -7.08 -3.54
CA LEU A 20 0.06 -6.15 -4.00
C LEU A 20 -1.31 -6.79 -3.78
N ARG A 21 -2.15 -6.16 -2.96
CA ARG A 21 -3.52 -6.59 -2.70
C ARG A 21 -4.51 -5.52 -3.15
N GLU A 22 -5.75 -5.91 -3.38
CA GLU A 22 -6.83 -4.95 -3.66
C GLU A 22 -7.14 -4.12 -2.42
N PHE A 23 -7.39 -2.83 -2.60
CA PHE A 23 -7.81 -1.95 -1.51
C PHE A 23 -9.19 -2.36 -0.99
N GLU A 24 -9.19 -2.95 0.20
CA GLU A 24 -10.37 -3.33 0.96
C GLU A 24 -10.35 -2.58 2.29
N PRO A 25 -11.28 -1.66 2.57
CA PRO A 25 -11.22 -0.82 3.77
C PRO A 25 -11.32 -1.62 5.08
N LYS A 26 -12.08 -2.72 5.08
CA LYS A 26 -12.18 -3.64 6.22
C LYS A 26 -10.82 -4.27 6.55
N THR A 27 -10.11 -4.76 5.55
CA THR A 27 -8.82 -5.44 5.73
C THR A 27 -7.67 -4.45 5.94
N THR A 28 -7.68 -3.33 5.22
CA THR A 28 -6.64 -2.29 5.31
C THR A 28 -6.58 -1.68 6.72
N GLY A 29 -7.73 -1.47 7.37
CA GLY A 29 -7.79 -0.94 8.73
C GLY A 29 -7.28 -1.90 9.81
N GLU A 30 -7.39 -3.21 9.57
CA GLU A 30 -6.93 -4.25 10.50
C GLU A 30 -5.48 -4.68 10.25
N GLN A 31 -4.93 -4.35 9.07
CA GLN A 31 -3.58 -4.70 8.68
C GLN A 31 -2.54 -3.98 9.56
N LYS A 32 -1.73 -4.77 10.28
CA LYS A 32 -0.59 -4.24 11.03
C LYS A 32 0.50 -3.78 10.07
N TYR A 33 0.96 -2.55 10.28
CA TYR A 33 2.04 -1.93 9.51
C TYR A 33 3.29 -1.74 10.40
N PRO A 34 4.46 -2.25 10.02
CA PRO A 34 5.71 -1.89 10.68
C PRO A 34 6.07 -0.44 10.31
N ILE A 35 6.38 0.39 11.31
CA ILE A 35 6.81 1.80 11.08
C ILE A 35 8.31 1.93 10.80
N THR A 36 9.10 0.91 11.13
CA THR A 36 10.57 0.88 11.05
C THR A 36 11.10 0.24 9.77
N GLU A 37 10.26 -0.43 9.00
CA GLU A 37 10.64 -1.23 7.83
C GLU A 37 9.74 -0.92 6.63
N TYR A 38 10.16 -1.35 5.44
CA TYR A 38 9.36 -1.23 4.22
C TYR A 38 8.03 -1.99 4.35
N GLN A 39 6.97 -1.42 3.78
CA GLN A 39 5.65 -2.04 3.84
C GLN A 39 5.66 -3.36 3.05
N PRO A 40 5.40 -4.52 3.70
CA PRO A 40 5.42 -5.80 3.01
C PRO A 40 4.20 -6.00 2.10
N ILE A 41 3.13 -5.24 2.33
CA ILE A 41 1.87 -5.31 1.59
C ILE A 41 1.49 -3.91 1.13
N TYR A 42 1.16 -3.76 -0.15
CA TYR A 42 0.62 -2.53 -0.71
C TYR A 42 -0.80 -2.78 -1.20
N PHE A 43 -1.70 -1.86 -0.86
CA PHE A 43 -3.09 -1.92 -1.31
C PHE A 43 -3.27 -1.03 -2.55
N VAL A 44 -3.71 -1.63 -3.64
CA VAL A 44 -3.96 -0.98 -4.92
C VAL A 44 -5.44 -0.64 -5.00
N ALA A 45 -5.76 0.65 -5.06
CA ALA A 45 -7.10 1.13 -5.38
C ALA A 45 -7.19 1.35 -6.90
N ASN A 46 -8.20 0.78 -7.55
CA ASN A 46 -8.42 0.97 -8.98
C ASN A 46 -8.84 2.41 -9.31
N SER A 47 -9.58 3.06 -8.41
CA SER A 47 -10.01 4.46 -8.53
C SER A 47 -10.19 5.11 -7.15
N PHE A 48 -9.99 6.43 -7.09
CA PHE A 48 -10.29 7.21 -5.89
C PHE A 48 -11.78 7.18 -5.51
N GLU A 49 -12.65 7.07 -6.52
CA GLU A 49 -14.10 6.93 -6.32
C GLU A 49 -14.44 5.57 -5.68
N ASP A 50 -13.86 4.48 -6.17
CA ASP A 50 -14.02 3.12 -5.61
C ASP A 50 -13.51 3.06 -4.16
N ALA A 51 -12.35 3.68 -3.88
CA ALA A 51 -11.80 3.75 -2.53
C ALA A 51 -12.63 4.61 -1.56
N LYS A 52 -13.50 5.49 -2.08
CA LYS A 52 -14.39 6.34 -1.27
C LYS A 52 -15.77 5.69 -1.08
N GLU A 53 -16.24 4.91 -2.05
CA GLU A 53 -17.52 4.19 -1.97
C GLU A 53 -17.44 2.87 -1.19
N LYS A 54 -16.28 2.21 -1.17
CA LYS A 54 -16.03 1.04 -0.32
C LYS A 54 -15.86 1.41 1.16
#